data_AF-A0A1I6Q4K9-F1
#
_entry.id   AF-A0A1I6Q4K9-F1
#
_cell.length_a   1.000
_cell.length_b   1.000
_cell.length_c   1.000
_cell.angle_alpha   90.00
_cell.angle_beta   90.00
_cell.angle_gamma   90.00
#
_symmetry.space_group_name_H-M   'P 1'
#
loop_
_entity.id
_entity.type
_entity.pdbx_description
1 polymer ?
#
loop_
_entity_poly.entity_id
_entity_poly.type
_entity_poly.pdbx_seq_one_letter_code
_entity_poly.pdbx_strand_id
1 'polypeptide(L)'
;MLKILIWLCFFIVLIGLWKVWFKIHIHRHFQQNRNKQQEDVNKPSATSIGEIPLFAEARIEEVEEYEQQLFDDVCQIFFEQKLTERNLTQAISVQEDVLRKMPAKTQTQIRQLDLNEWSIYWTFYDQSLEYYVGRYGVFYTHVDRFGCEHKFEIKNVYNCV
;
A
#
# COMPACT_ATOMS: atom_id res chain seq x y z
N MET A 1 2.03 33.54 -35.34
CA MET A 1 2.80 32.31 -35.60
C MET A 1 3.83 32.05 -34.49
N LEU A 2 4.89 32.85 -34.34
CA LEU A 2 5.92 32.66 -33.28
C LEU A 2 5.38 32.64 -31.84
N LYS A 3 4.45 33.54 -31.51
CA LYS A 3 3.85 33.63 -30.16
C LYS A 3 3.07 32.37 -29.75
N ILE A 4 2.46 31.68 -30.71
CA ILE A 4 1.68 30.46 -30.47
C ILE A 4 2.64 29.28 -30.23
N LEU A 5 3.74 29.22 -30.99
CA LEU A 5 4.79 28.21 -30.81
C LEU A 5 5.43 28.31 -29.41
N ILE A 6 5.72 29.54 -28.95
CA ILE A 6 6.28 29.79 -27.62
C ILE A 6 5.32 29.33 -26.52
N TRP A 7 4.02 29.60 -26.68
CA TRP A 7 3.01 29.15 -25.73
C TRP A 7 2.94 27.62 -25.67
N LEU A 8 2.95 26.95 -26.82
CA LEU A 8 2.92 25.49 -26.89
C LEU A 8 4.16 24.84 -26.26
N CYS A 9 5.36 25.39 -26.49
CA CYS A 9 6.58 24.95 -25.80
C CYS A 9 6.49 25.13 -24.29
N PHE A 10 5.93 26.25 -23.82
CA PHE A 10 5.76 26.51 -22.39
C PHE A 10 4.81 25.49 -21.74
N PHE A 11 3.70 25.15 -22.39
CA PHE A 11 2.77 24.14 -21.90
C PHE A 11 3.39 22.75 -21.78
N ILE A 12 4.19 22.33 -22.75
CA ILE A 12 4.88 21.02 -22.71
C ILE A 12 5.84 20.96 -21.52
N VAL A 13 6.63 22.02 -21.31
CA VAL A 13 7.56 22.11 -20.17
C VAL A 13 6.79 22.11 -18.85
N LEU A 14 5.68 22.85 -18.77
CA LEU A 14 4.86 22.95 -17.57
C LEU A 14 4.23 21.60 -17.18
N ILE A 15 3.74 20.84 -18.17
CA ILE A 15 3.20 19.48 -17.96
C ILE A 15 4.30 18.54 -17.44
N GLY A 16 5.50 18.59 -18.02
CA GLY A 16 6.64 17.79 -17.56
C GLY A 16 7.04 18.12 -16.11
N LEU A 17 7.13 19.41 -15.78
CA LEU A 17 7.45 19.87 -14.43
C LEU A 17 6.36 19.48 -13.41
N TRP A 18 5.08 19.56 -13.79
CA TRP A 18 3.97 19.14 -12.93
C TRP A 18 4.07 17.67 -12.56
N LYS A 19 4.37 16.78 -13.52
CA LYS A 19 4.54 15.34 -13.25
C LYS A 19 5.70 15.05 -12.30
N VAL A 20 6.85 15.71 -12.51
CA VAL A 20 8.02 15.55 -11.63
C VAL A 20 7.74 16.07 -10.22
N TRP A 21 7.08 17.23 -10.12
CA TRP A 21 6.73 17.82 -8.84
C TRP A 21 5.73 16.96 -8.06
N PHE A 22 4.75 16.36 -8.72
CA PHE A 22 3.80 15.43 -8.11
C PHE A 22 4.50 14.16 -7.57
N LYS A 23 5.42 13.56 -8.34
CA LYS A 23 6.24 12.40 -7.92
C LYS A 23 7.10 12.73 -6.68
N ILE A 24 7.68 13.93 -6.63
CA ILE A 24 8.48 14.39 -5.48
C ILE A 24 7.61 14.71 -4.26
N HIS A 25 6.44 15.32 -4.46
CA HIS A 25 5.52 15.63 -3.37
C HIS A 25 5.04 14.36 -2.66
N ILE A 26 4.73 13.31 -3.42
CA ILE A 26 4.38 12.00 -2.89
C ILE A 26 5.55 11.42 -2.09
N HIS A 27 6.73 11.32 -2.70
CA HIS A 27 7.90 10.71 -2.08
C HIS A 27 8.32 11.42 -0.79
N ARG A 28 8.19 12.75 -0.74
CA ARG A 28 8.56 13.57 0.42
C ARG A 28 7.56 13.45 1.58
N HIS A 29 6.27 13.27 1.30
CA HIS A 29 5.24 13.09 2.33
C HIS A 29 5.37 11.71 3.02
N PHE A 30 5.82 10.67 2.31
CA PHE A 30 6.06 9.33 2.88
C PHE A 30 7.37 9.20 3.65
N GLN A 31 8.45 9.89 3.24
CA GLN A 31 9.70 9.90 4.00
C GLN A 31 9.51 10.43 5.44
N GLN A 32 8.61 11.39 5.66
CA GLN A 32 8.28 11.87 7.00
C GLN A 32 7.54 10.83 7.85
N ASN A 33 6.68 9.98 7.27
CA ASN A 33 6.01 8.90 8.00
C ASN A 33 6.95 7.72 8.28
N ARG A 34 7.89 7.41 7.38
CA ARG A 34 8.95 6.41 7.63
C ARG A 34 9.85 6.81 8.78
N ASN A 35 10.25 8.08 8.86
CA ASN A 35 11.05 8.57 9.99
C ASN A 35 10.32 8.47 11.34
N LYS A 36 8.99 8.70 11.36
CA LYS A 36 8.18 8.54 12.59
C LYS A 36 8.00 7.07 12.98
N GLN A 37 7.73 6.18 12.03
CA GLN A 37 7.64 4.74 12.31
C GLN A 37 9.00 4.14 12.72
N GLN A 38 10.10 4.63 12.15
CA GLN A 38 11.45 4.22 12.53
C GLN A 38 11.85 4.76 13.91
N GLU A 39 11.32 5.92 14.33
CA GLU A 39 11.46 6.43 15.70
C GLU A 39 10.70 5.56 16.72
N ASP A 40 9.54 4.99 16.33
CA ASP A 40 8.75 4.08 17.18
C ASP A 40 9.33 2.64 17.24
N VAL A 41 9.92 2.16 16.13
CA VAL A 41 10.62 0.87 16.05
C VAL A 41 12.02 0.89 16.68
N ASN A 42 12.68 2.06 16.77
CA ASN A 42 13.96 2.23 17.47
C ASN A 42 13.82 2.29 19.00
N LYS A 43 12.70 1.84 19.56
CA LYS A 43 12.67 1.37 20.95
C LYS A 43 13.28 -0.05 20.97
N PRO A 44 14.36 -0.29 21.71
CA PRO A 44 15.28 -1.38 21.40
C PRO A 44 14.63 -2.74 21.56
N SER A 45 14.48 -3.46 20.45
CA SER A 45 14.37 -4.92 20.41
C SER A 45 15.35 -5.43 19.36
N ALA A 46 16.35 -6.17 19.82
CA ALA A 46 17.46 -6.68 19.03
C ALA A 46 16.99 -7.72 17.99
N THR A 47 17.49 -7.66 16.75
CA THR A 47 18.05 -8.78 15.97
C THR A 47 18.57 -8.29 14.61
N SER A 48 19.69 -8.88 14.22
CA SER A 48 20.62 -8.58 13.11
C SER A 48 20.15 -9.08 11.72
N ILE A 49 20.98 -8.77 10.70
CA ILE A 49 21.07 -9.30 9.30
C ILE A 49 20.35 -8.41 8.27
N GLY A 50 20.94 -7.97 7.16
CA GLY A 50 22.24 -8.17 6.53
C GLY A 50 22.26 -7.38 5.20
N GLU A 51 23.44 -6.99 4.75
CA GLU A 51 23.70 -6.13 3.58
C GLU A 51 23.23 -6.77 2.26
N ILE A 52 22.65 -5.98 1.34
CA ILE A 52 22.34 -6.42 -0.04
C ILE A 52 22.88 -5.36 -1.03
N PRO A 53 23.63 -5.77 -2.08
CA PRO A 53 24.39 -4.87 -2.93
C PRO A 53 23.59 -4.23 -4.07
N LEU A 54 24.11 -3.08 -4.47
CA LEU A 54 23.75 -2.19 -5.58
C LEU A 54 23.91 -2.88 -6.95
N PHE A 55 22.81 -3.11 -7.69
CA PHE A 55 22.84 -3.26 -9.15
C PHE A 55 21.63 -2.56 -9.77
N ALA A 56 21.91 -1.50 -10.52
CA ALA A 56 20.96 -0.74 -11.31
C ALA A 56 21.31 -0.94 -12.79
N GLU A 57 20.36 -1.44 -13.58
CA GLU A 57 20.43 -1.41 -15.04
C GLU A 57 19.02 -1.37 -15.65
N ALA A 58 18.52 -0.14 -15.81
CA ALA A 58 17.68 0.44 -16.86
C ALA A 58 16.47 -0.29 -17.49
N ARG A 59 16.09 -1.50 -17.05
CA ARG A 59 14.84 -2.19 -17.48
C ARG A 59 13.76 -2.23 -16.39
N ILE A 60 14.04 -1.56 -15.27
CA ILE A 60 13.35 -1.81 -14.00
C ILE A 60 12.13 -0.87 -13.84
N GLU A 61 12.18 0.36 -14.35
CA GLU A 61 11.15 1.38 -14.04
C GLU A 61 9.77 1.09 -14.67
N GLU A 62 9.70 0.53 -15.89
CA GLU A 62 8.41 0.22 -16.55
C GLU A 62 7.75 -1.05 -15.97
N VAL A 63 8.55 -2.06 -15.63
CA VAL A 63 8.05 -3.27 -14.96
C VAL A 63 7.54 -2.93 -13.56
N GLU A 64 8.20 -1.99 -12.87
CA GLU A 64 7.80 -1.51 -11.54
C GLU A 64 6.45 -0.77 -11.56
N GLU A 65 6.20 0.15 -12.50
CA GLU A 65 4.91 0.86 -12.56
C GLU A 65 3.73 -0.10 -12.81
N TYR A 66 3.94 -1.11 -13.66
CA TYR A 66 2.96 -2.15 -13.90
C TYR A 66 2.71 -3.02 -12.66
N GLU A 67 3.76 -3.42 -11.94
CA GLU A 67 3.59 -4.20 -10.69
C GLU A 67 2.89 -3.38 -9.60
N GLN A 68 3.17 -2.08 -9.51
CA GLN A 68 2.45 -1.17 -8.60
C GLN A 68 0.97 -1.04 -9.01
N GLN A 69 0.67 -0.98 -10.31
CA GLN A 69 -0.71 -1.05 -10.82
C GLN A 69 -1.40 -2.34 -10.43
N LEU A 70 -0.72 -3.48 -10.64
CA LEU A 70 -1.26 -4.79 -10.31
C LEU A 70 -1.61 -4.89 -8.82
N PHE A 71 -0.78 -4.35 -7.93
CA PHE A 71 -1.08 -4.30 -6.50
C PHE A 71 -2.38 -3.52 -6.22
N ASP A 72 -2.52 -2.31 -6.77
CA ASP A 72 -3.72 -1.49 -6.61
C ASP A 72 -4.98 -2.20 -7.13
N ASP A 73 -4.89 -2.83 -8.31
CA ASP A 73 -6.02 -3.51 -8.94
C ASP A 73 -6.50 -4.71 -8.09
N VAL A 74 -5.57 -5.48 -7.53
CA VAL A 74 -5.90 -6.59 -6.62
C VAL A 74 -6.55 -6.07 -5.34
N CYS A 75 -6.05 -4.95 -4.79
CA CYS A 75 -6.65 -4.32 -3.63
C CYS A 75 -8.09 -3.85 -3.91
N GLN A 76 -8.33 -3.25 -5.07
CA GLN A 76 -9.68 -2.87 -5.48
C GLN A 76 -10.61 -4.09 -5.56
N ILE A 77 -10.19 -5.17 -6.22
CA ILE A 77 -10.94 -6.43 -6.31
C ILE A 77 -11.24 -6.99 -4.91
N PHE A 78 -10.29 -6.89 -3.99
CA PHE A 78 -10.47 -7.33 -2.61
C PHE A 78 -11.51 -6.48 -1.86
N PHE A 79 -11.50 -5.15 -2.03
CA PHE A 79 -12.50 -4.25 -1.47
C PHE A 79 -13.90 -4.54 -2.01
N GLU A 80 -14.02 -4.85 -3.30
CA GLU A 80 -15.29 -5.16 -3.96
C GLU A 80 -15.91 -6.47 -3.44
N GLN A 81 -15.11 -7.45 -3.02
CA GLN A 81 -15.59 -8.71 -2.44
C GLN A 81 -16.30 -8.52 -1.09
N LYS A 82 -16.01 -7.44 -0.36
CA LYS A 82 -16.62 -7.11 0.94
C LYS A 82 -16.68 -8.32 1.89
N LEU A 83 -15.58 -9.05 2.00
CA LEU A 83 -15.45 -10.17 2.92
C LEU A 83 -15.84 -9.76 4.34
N THR A 84 -16.53 -10.65 5.03
CA THR A 84 -16.95 -10.46 6.42
C THR A 84 -16.37 -11.52 7.33
N GLU A 85 -15.34 -12.23 6.85
CA GLU A 85 -14.73 -13.35 7.55
C GLU A 85 -14.00 -12.88 8.81
N ARG A 86 -14.28 -13.54 9.93
CA ARG A 86 -13.74 -13.17 11.25
C ARG A 86 -12.97 -14.30 11.91
N ASN A 87 -13.07 -15.49 11.36
CA ASN A 87 -12.38 -16.64 11.90
C ASN A 87 -10.90 -16.58 11.50
N LEU A 88 -10.03 -16.58 12.51
CA LEU A 88 -8.58 -16.60 12.32
C LEU A 88 -8.12 -17.82 11.50
N THR A 89 -8.79 -18.97 11.61
CA THR A 89 -8.46 -20.16 10.81
C THR A 89 -8.64 -19.91 9.31
N GLN A 90 -9.60 -19.06 8.94
CA GLN A 90 -9.83 -18.68 7.55
C GLN A 90 -8.91 -17.54 7.09
N ALA A 91 -8.26 -16.83 8.01
CA ALA A 91 -7.32 -15.76 7.69
C ALA A 91 -6.17 -16.25 6.81
N ILE A 92 -5.68 -17.49 7.01
CA ILE A 92 -4.63 -18.07 6.17
C ILE A 92 -5.13 -18.25 4.73
N SER A 93 -6.35 -18.74 4.54
CA SER A 93 -6.94 -18.89 3.20
C SER A 93 -7.11 -17.55 2.51
N VAL A 94 -7.63 -16.54 3.24
CA VAL A 94 -7.76 -15.17 2.72
C VAL A 94 -6.39 -14.60 2.37
N GLN A 95 -5.38 -14.83 3.22
CA GLN A 95 -4.01 -14.42 2.96
C GLN A 95 -3.49 -14.97 1.63
N GLU A 96 -3.54 -16.29 1.48
CA GLU A 96 -3.00 -17.00 0.32
C GLU A 96 -3.75 -16.64 -0.97
N ASP A 97 -5.08 -16.50 -0.90
CA ASP A 97 -5.90 -16.17 -2.07
C ASP A 97 -5.63 -14.78 -2.63
N VAL A 98 -5.36 -13.81 -1.75
CA VAL A 98 -4.96 -12.47 -2.16
C VAL A 98 -3.50 -12.48 -2.62
N LEU A 99 -2.59 -13.08 -1.83
CA LEU A 99 -1.15 -13.11 -2.11
C LEU A 99 -0.85 -13.72 -3.49
N ARG A 100 -1.55 -14.78 -3.89
CA ARG A 100 -1.38 -15.43 -5.20
C ARG A 100 -1.67 -14.50 -6.38
N LYS A 101 -2.47 -13.46 -6.18
CA LYS A 101 -2.83 -12.47 -7.21
C LYS A 101 -1.92 -11.25 -7.19
N MET A 102 -1.17 -11.05 -6.10
CA MET A 102 -0.29 -9.91 -5.90
C MET A 102 1.03 -10.03 -6.69
N PRO A 103 1.77 -8.92 -6.88
CA PRO A 103 3.12 -8.95 -7.44
C PRO A 103 4.07 -9.87 -6.67
N ALA A 104 5.05 -10.46 -7.36
CA ALA A 104 5.91 -11.50 -6.79
C ALA A 104 6.75 -11.06 -5.58
N LYS A 105 7.08 -9.75 -5.47
CA LYS A 105 7.84 -9.21 -4.33
C LYS A 105 6.96 -8.79 -3.15
N THR A 106 5.65 -9.03 -3.22
CA THR A 106 4.72 -8.68 -2.14
C THR A 106 5.04 -9.51 -0.90
N GLN A 107 5.16 -8.83 0.23
CA GLN A 107 5.31 -9.46 1.53
C GLN A 107 3.95 -9.49 2.23
N THR A 108 3.74 -10.49 3.08
CA THR A 108 2.50 -10.62 3.85
C THR A 108 2.77 -11.08 5.27
N GLN A 109 1.93 -10.65 6.21
CA GLN A 109 2.01 -11.03 7.61
C GLN A 109 0.61 -11.07 8.24
N ILE A 110 0.29 -12.16 8.94
CA ILE A 110 -0.83 -12.17 9.90
C ILE A 110 -0.32 -11.66 11.23
N ARG A 111 -1.01 -10.67 11.80
CA ARG A 111 -0.74 -10.12 13.12
C ARG A 111 -1.88 -10.48 14.04
N GLN A 112 -1.56 -11.15 15.14
CA GLN A 112 -2.49 -11.32 16.25
C GLN A 112 -2.31 -10.13 17.19
N LEU A 113 -3.40 -9.43 17.46
CA LEU A 113 -3.44 -8.24 18.31
C LEU A 113 -4.12 -8.61 19.64
N ASP A 114 -4.20 -7.63 20.53
CA ASP A 114 -4.88 -7.83 21.81
C ASP A 114 -6.39 -8.12 21.61
N LEU A 115 -7.06 -8.61 22.65
CA LEU A 115 -8.52 -8.79 22.66
C LEU A 115 -9.08 -9.71 21.57
N ASN A 116 -8.30 -10.68 21.09
CA ASN A 116 -8.62 -11.60 19.99
C ASN A 116 -8.85 -10.89 18.64
N GLU A 117 -8.30 -9.68 18.49
CA GLU A 117 -8.28 -8.97 17.22
C GLU A 117 -7.09 -9.46 16.38
N TRP A 118 -7.20 -9.33 15.07
CA TRP A 118 -6.14 -9.74 14.17
C TRP A 118 -6.18 -8.94 12.88
N SER A 119 -5.04 -8.82 12.21
CA SER A 119 -4.97 -8.28 10.85
C SER A 119 -4.13 -9.13 9.92
N ILE A 120 -4.42 -9.04 8.63
CA ILE A 120 -3.53 -9.49 7.57
C ILE A 120 -3.01 -8.24 6.88
N TYR A 121 -1.69 -8.16 6.76
CA TYR A 121 -1.00 -7.03 6.18
C TYR A 121 -0.21 -7.48 4.95
N TRP A 122 -0.45 -6.86 3.80
CA TRP A 122 0.37 -7.03 2.60
C TRP A 122 1.09 -5.73 2.27
N THR A 123 2.35 -5.83 1.88
CA THR A 123 3.18 -4.67 1.51
C THR A 123 3.92 -4.89 0.21
N PHE A 124 3.95 -3.85 -0.60
CA PHE A 124 4.72 -3.82 -1.84
C PHE A 124 5.30 -2.41 -2.03
N TYR A 125 6.61 -2.26 -1.83
CA TYR A 125 7.29 -0.95 -1.77
C TYR A 125 6.60 0.02 -0.79
N ASP A 126 6.01 1.10 -1.32
CA ASP A 126 5.31 2.13 -0.56
C ASP A 126 3.78 1.89 -0.48
N GLN A 127 3.28 0.82 -1.11
CA GLN A 127 1.89 0.42 -1.07
C GLN A 127 1.63 -0.59 0.05
N SER A 128 0.41 -0.56 0.58
CA SER A 128 0.00 -1.51 1.61
C SER A 128 -1.48 -1.81 1.55
N LEU A 129 -1.84 -3.04 1.90
CA LEU A 129 -3.21 -3.48 2.16
C LEU A 129 -3.27 -4.05 3.58
N GLU A 130 -4.23 -3.60 4.36
CA GLU A 130 -4.56 -4.15 5.67
C GLU A 130 -6.01 -4.62 5.70
N TYR A 131 -6.19 -5.86 6.10
CA TYR A 131 -7.48 -6.44 6.47
C TYR A 131 -7.49 -6.67 7.98
N TYR A 132 -8.12 -5.75 8.72
CA TYR A 132 -8.19 -5.78 10.17
C TYR A 132 -9.56 -6.26 10.64
N VAL A 133 -9.56 -7.26 11.52
CA VAL A 133 -10.75 -7.81 12.16
C VAL A 133 -10.70 -7.47 13.64
N GLY A 134 -11.60 -6.57 14.04
CA GLY A 134 -11.79 -6.18 15.42
C GLY A 134 -13.13 -6.67 15.99
N ARG A 135 -13.34 -6.42 17.28
CA ARG A 135 -14.61 -6.76 17.95
C ARG A 135 -15.82 -6.08 17.32
N TYR A 136 -15.64 -4.83 16.88
CA TYR A 136 -16.73 -3.96 16.41
C TYR A 136 -17.00 -4.05 14.92
N GLY A 137 -16.15 -4.74 14.17
CA GLY A 137 -16.27 -4.78 12.73
C GLY A 137 -15.01 -5.24 12.03
N VAL A 138 -15.09 -5.21 10.71
CA VAL A 138 -13.99 -5.52 9.80
C VAL A 138 -13.62 -4.24 9.07
N PHE A 139 -12.34 -3.97 8.97
CA PHE A 139 -11.80 -2.74 8.42
C PHE A 139 -10.76 -3.07 7.36
N TYR A 140 -10.86 -2.38 6.24
CA TYR A 140 -9.97 -2.48 5.11
C TYR A 140 -9.27 -1.15 4.96
N THR A 141 -7.94 -1.17 4.89
CA THR A 141 -7.14 0.01 4.63
C THR A 141 -6.19 -0.30 3.50
N HIS A 142 -6.19 0.52 2.45
CA HIS A 142 -5.27 0.40 1.34
C HIS A 142 -4.58 1.73 1.08
N VAL A 143 -3.26 1.73 0.99
CA VAL A 143 -2.46 2.87 0.56
C VAL A 143 -1.98 2.58 -0.86
N ASP A 144 -2.47 3.37 -1.81
CA ASP A 144 -2.17 3.17 -3.23
C ASP A 144 -0.76 3.66 -3.61
N ARG A 145 -0.36 3.49 -4.89
CA ARG A 145 0.96 3.94 -5.35
C ARG A 145 1.16 5.46 -5.29
N PHE A 146 0.06 6.21 -5.23
CA PHE A 146 0.04 7.66 -5.03
C PHE A 146 -0.06 8.01 -3.55
N GLY A 147 -0.01 7.04 -2.64
CA GLY A 147 -0.12 7.28 -1.23
C GLY A 147 -1.49 7.70 -0.72
N CYS A 148 -2.53 7.60 -1.54
CA CYS A 148 -3.89 7.87 -1.13
C CYS A 148 -4.40 6.71 -0.28
N GLU A 149 -4.89 7.03 0.91
CA GLU A 149 -5.46 6.05 1.83
C GLU A 149 -6.95 5.83 1.51
N HIS A 150 -7.28 4.59 1.18
CA HIS A 150 -8.64 4.11 0.89
C HIS A 150 -9.10 3.26 2.06
N LYS A 151 -10.27 3.60 2.61
CA LYS A 151 -10.84 2.91 3.78
C LYS A 151 -12.20 2.35 3.46
N PHE A 152 -12.45 1.15 3.94
CA PHE A 152 -13.77 0.56 3.94
C PHE A 152 -14.03 -0.14 5.27
N GLU A 153 -15.19 0.13 5.89
CA GLU A 153 -15.54 -0.42 7.19
C GLU A 153 -16.87 -1.16 7.11
N ILE A 154 -16.91 -2.34 7.73
CA ILE A 154 -18.12 -3.14 7.94
C ILE A 154 -18.33 -3.25 9.44
N LYS A 155 -19.22 -2.40 9.96
CA LYS A 155 -19.59 -2.42 11.38
C LYS A 155 -20.52 -3.61 11.66
N ASN A 156 -20.37 -4.17 12.86
CA ASN A 156 -21.35 -5.09 13.39
C ASN A 156 -22.68 -4.36 13.61
N VAL A 157 -23.71 -4.74 12.84
CA VAL A 157 -25.08 -4.44 13.22
C VAL A 157 -25.42 -5.40 14.35
N TYR A 158 -25.07 -5.02 15.58
CA TYR A 158 -25.74 -5.59 16.73
C TYR A 158 -27.19 -5.09 16.65
N ASN A 159 -28.10 -5.92 16.15
CA ASN A 159 -29.50 -5.77 16.53
C ASN A 159 -29.50 -5.88 18.07
N CYS A 160 -29.68 -4.76 18.75
CA CYS A 160 -30.17 -4.80 20.12
C CYS A 160 -31.49 -5.58 20.08
N VAL A 161 -31.51 -6.63 20.92
CA VAL A 161 -32.62 -7.49 21.35
C VAL A 161 -34.01 -7.04 20.89
#